data_AF-A0AAN4D332-F1
#
_entry.id   AF-A0AAN4D332-F1
#
_cell.length_a   1.000
_cell.length_b   1.000
_cell.length_c   1.000
_cell.angle_alpha   90.00
_cell.angle_beta   90.00
_cell.angle_gamma   90.00
#
_symmetry.space_group_name_H-M   'P 1'
#
loop_
_entity.id
_entity.type
_entity.pdbx_description
1 polymer ?
#
loop_
_entity_poly.entity_id
_entity_poly.type
_entity_poly.pdbx_seq_one_letter_code
_entity_poly.pdbx_strand_id
1 'polypeptide(L)'
;MTTNNHPAHGPVSLERLHQISEILRKASAQSDGGNLGYAMADAVKVIDGAIARELVRREHAAWSQVTFGDVGPVGPLKHLSKDALEAAAEPGDLSEWADMQFLLWDAQRRAGISDEQITQAMVEKLVINKQREWPEPKDGKPRLHIKESDNSLVTPEGTACKYCGGTGYFRWKKSANTFPCPCMGCNLPAAPQQENV
;
A
#
# COMPACT_ATOMS: atom_id res chain seq x y z
N MET A 1 41.41 -10.80 20.52
CA MET A 1 40.18 -10.03 20.29
C MET A 1 39.31 -10.84 19.34
N THR A 2 38.18 -11.36 19.82
CA THR A 2 37.21 -12.07 18.99
C THR A 2 36.53 -11.06 18.06
N THR A 3 36.79 -11.16 16.77
CA THR A 3 36.09 -10.37 15.75
C THR A 3 34.67 -10.92 15.64
N ASN A 4 33.70 -10.22 16.24
CA ASN A 4 32.29 -10.51 16.01
C ASN A 4 31.94 -10.11 14.58
N ASN A 5 31.88 -11.09 13.67
CA ASN A 5 31.34 -10.95 12.31
C ASN A 5 29.81 -10.79 12.35
N HIS A 6 29.27 -9.86 13.15
CA HIS A 6 27.82 -9.70 13.25
C HIS A 6 27.29 -9.05 11.96
N PRO A 7 26.49 -9.75 11.13
CA PRO A 7 25.98 -9.21 9.88
C PRO A 7 24.77 -8.34 10.19
N ALA A 8 25.00 -7.14 10.72
CA ALA A 8 23.95 -6.14 10.94
C ALA A 8 23.74 -5.23 9.71
N HIS A 9 24.04 -5.74 8.51
CA HIS A 9 23.89 -4.99 7.26
C HIS A 9 22.81 -5.64 6.40
N GLY A 10 21.62 -5.03 6.40
CA GLY A 10 20.45 -5.47 5.61
C GLY A 10 19.19 -5.73 6.45
N PRO A 11 18.03 -5.95 5.80
CA PRO A 11 16.79 -6.31 6.48
C PRO A 11 16.95 -7.60 7.30
N VAL A 12 16.29 -7.66 8.45
CA VAL A 12 16.32 -8.86 9.31
C VAL A 12 15.48 -9.95 8.65
N SER A 13 16.08 -11.09 8.33
CA SER A 13 15.36 -12.22 7.74
C SER A 13 14.34 -12.82 8.72
N LEU A 14 13.31 -13.48 8.20
CA LEU A 14 12.31 -14.19 9.02
C LEU A 14 12.96 -15.24 9.94
N GLU A 15 13.95 -15.98 9.42
CA GLU A 15 14.74 -16.92 10.22
C GLU A 15 15.47 -16.20 11.36
N ARG A 16 16.07 -15.05 11.07
CA ARG A 16 16.76 -14.26 12.09
C ARG A 16 15.79 -13.70 13.13
N LEU A 17 14.58 -13.30 12.74
CA LEU A 17 13.53 -12.89 13.68
C LEU A 17 13.14 -14.04 14.63
N HIS A 18 12.97 -15.26 14.11
CA HIS A 18 12.73 -16.45 14.96
C HIS A 18 13.87 -16.69 15.94
N GLN A 19 15.12 -16.61 15.47
CA GLN A 19 16.30 -16.76 16.34
C GLN A 19 16.33 -15.69 17.44
N ILE A 20 16.06 -14.42 17.11
CA ILE A 20 16.04 -13.32 18.07
C ILE A 20 14.90 -13.52 19.09
N SER A 21 13.68 -13.85 18.63
CA SER A 21 12.54 -14.15 19.52
C SER A 21 12.90 -15.24 20.53
N GLU A 22 13.50 -16.33 20.07
CA GLU A 22 13.87 -17.45 20.94
C GLU A 22 15.00 -17.11 21.93
N ILE A 23 15.98 -16.32 21.50
CA ILE A 23 17.05 -15.81 22.39
C ILE A 23 16.44 -14.96 23.51
N LEU A 24 15.58 -14.00 23.17
CA LEU A 24 14.96 -13.09 24.14
C LEU A 24 14.00 -13.84 25.07
N ARG A 25 13.27 -14.83 24.56
CA ARG A 25 12.38 -15.68 25.36
C ARG A 25 13.15 -16.46 26.42
N LYS A 26 14.26 -17.09 26.04
CA LYS A 26 15.15 -17.80 26.98
C LYS A 26 15.77 -16.86 28.01
N ALA A 27 16.24 -15.69 27.57
CA ALA A 27 16.83 -14.69 28.46
C ALA A 27 15.81 -14.13 29.46
N SER A 28 14.57 -13.88 29.02
CA SER A 28 13.48 -13.44 29.88
C SER A 28 13.09 -14.51 30.91
N ALA A 29 13.04 -15.78 30.51
CA ALA A 29 12.75 -16.89 31.44
C ALA A 29 13.83 -17.10 32.52
N GLN A 30 15.07 -16.66 32.27
CA GLN A 30 16.19 -16.73 33.21
C GLN A 30 16.40 -15.43 33.99
N SER A 31 15.63 -14.38 33.69
CA SER A 31 15.69 -13.12 34.42
C SER A 31 15.09 -13.28 35.82
N ASP A 32 15.59 -12.46 36.74
CA ASP A 32 15.02 -12.22 38.07
C ASP A 32 13.62 -11.57 38.07
N GLY A 33 12.99 -11.38 36.90
CA GLY A 33 11.71 -10.70 36.77
C GLY A 33 11.81 -9.18 36.97
N GLY A 34 13.00 -8.58 36.92
CA GLY A 34 13.17 -7.14 36.93
C GLY A 34 12.67 -6.46 35.64
N ASN A 35 12.75 -5.13 35.59
CA ASN A 35 12.32 -4.31 34.45
C ASN A 35 12.89 -4.80 33.09
N LEU A 36 14.12 -5.30 33.09
CA LEU A 36 14.76 -5.85 31.89
C LEU A 36 14.10 -7.17 31.45
N GLY A 37 13.74 -8.05 32.38
CA GLY A 37 13.03 -9.30 32.10
C GLY A 37 11.69 -9.06 31.42
N TYR A 38 10.92 -8.09 31.93
CA TYR A 38 9.65 -7.67 31.33
C TYR A 38 9.85 -7.04 29.95
N ALA A 39 10.84 -6.16 29.79
CA ALA A 39 11.15 -5.56 28.49
C ALA A 39 11.50 -6.61 27.43
N MET A 40 12.25 -7.66 27.80
CA MET A 40 12.55 -8.78 26.90
C MET A 40 11.28 -9.57 26.54
N ALA A 41 10.40 -9.86 27.51
CA ALA A 41 9.14 -10.54 27.25
C ALA A 41 8.22 -9.75 26.30
N ASP A 42 8.15 -8.43 26.46
CA ASP A 42 7.35 -7.58 25.58
C ASP A 42 7.98 -7.47 24.18
N ALA A 43 9.31 -7.41 24.09
CA ALA A 43 10.00 -7.47 22.80
C ALA A 43 9.69 -8.77 22.04
N VAL A 44 9.63 -9.91 22.73
CA VAL A 44 9.22 -11.20 22.13
C VAL A 44 7.82 -11.11 21.53
N LYS A 45 6.85 -10.51 22.22
CA LYS A 45 5.47 -10.35 21.69
C LYS A 45 5.44 -9.53 20.40
N VAL A 46 6.23 -8.45 20.34
CA VAL A 46 6.34 -7.61 19.14
C VAL A 46 6.95 -8.40 17.98
N ILE A 47 8.02 -9.15 18.24
CA ILE A 47 8.69 -9.96 17.22
C ILE A 47 7.78 -11.09 16.73
N ASP A 48 7.08 -11.78 17.64
CA ASP A 48 6.14 -12.85 17.30
C ASP A 48 5.00 -12.32 16.41
N GLY A 49 4.51 -11.10 16.67
CA GLY A 49 3.55 -10.42 15.81
C GLY A 49 4.10 -10.11 14.41
N ALA A 50 5.35 -9.65 14.32
CA ALA A 50 6.02 -9.40 13.04
C ALA A 50 6.22 -10.69 12.23
N ILE A 51 6.62 -11.78 12.89
CA ILE A 51 6.77 -13.12 12.31
C ILE A 51 5.43 -13.60 11.75
N ALA A 52 4.36 -13.54 12.54
CA ALA A 52 3.04 -14.01 12.12
C ALA A 52 2.53 -13.26 10.89
N ARG A 53 2.70 -11.93 10.85
CA ARG A 53 2.30 -11.09 9.71
C ARG A 53 3.11 -11.42 8.45
N GLU A 54 4.41 -11.62 8.58
CA GLU A 54 5.28 -11.98 7.44
C GLU A 54 4.98 -13.38 6.90
N LEU A 55 4.68 -14.36 7.77
CA LEU A 55 4.26 -15.70 7.34
C LEU A 55 2.99 -15.66 6.52
N VAL A 56 1.94 -15.01 7.03
CA VAL A 56 0.67 -14.82 6.31
C VAL A 56 0.88 -14.17 4.95
N ARG A 57 1.73 -13.13 4.89
CA ARG A 57 2.05 -12.45 3.62
C ARG A 57 2.76 -13.36 2.61
N ARG A 58 3.72 -14.18 3.07
CA ARG A 58 4.46 -15.13 2.22
C ARG A 58 3.56 -16.26 1.71
N GLU A 59 2.76 -16.83 2.59
CA GLU A 59 1.79 -17.88 2.23
C GLU A 59 0.78 -17.36 1.22
N HIS A 60 0.23 -16.17 1.46
CA HIS A 60 -0.65 -15.51 0.49
C HIS A 60 0.04 -15.27 -0.85
N ALA A 61 1.28 -14.77 -0.87
CA ALA A 61 2.02 -14.55 -2.10
C ALA A 61 2.27 -15.85 -2.89
N ALA A 62 2.65 -16.93 -2.19
CA ALA A 62 2.86 -18.24 -2.79
C ALA A 62 1.56 -18.82 -3.37
N TRP A 63 0.47 -18.77 -2.59
CA TRP A 63 -0.85 -19.20 -3.03
C TRP A 63 -1.34 -18.39 -4.24
N SER A 64 -1.23 -17.06 -4.20
CA SER A 64 -1.60 -16.16 -5.30
C SER A 64 -0.79 -16.45 -6.56
N GLN A 65 0.50 -16.74 -6.43
CA GLN A 65 1.35 -17.11 -7.56
C GLN A 65 0.91 -18.44 -8.19
N VAL A 66 0.60 -19.46 -7.39
CA VAL A 66 0.13 -20.76 -7.88
C VAL A 66 -1.24 -20.64 -8.53
N THR A 67 -2.14 -19.85 -7.93
CA THR A 67 -3.55 -19.75 -8.34
C THR A 67 -3.74 -18.86 -9.57
N PHE A 68 -3.09 -17.69 -9.58
CA PHE A 68 -3.32 -16.67 -10.61
C PHE A 68 -2.15 -16.51 -11.59
N GLY A 69 -1.02 -17.18 -11.35
CA GLY A 69 0.16 -17.09 -12.18
C GLY A 69 0.87 -15.73 -12.13
N ASP A 70 1.72 -15.50 -13.12
CA ASP A 70 2.54 -14.29 -13.26
C ASP A 70 1.77 -13.15 -13.94
N VAL A 71 0.81 -12.59 -13.21
CA VAL A 71 0.06 -11.39 -13.62
C VAL A 71 0.62 -10.12 -12.98
N GLY A 72 0.42 -8.98 -13.63
CA GLY A 72 0.84 -7.67 -13.13
C GLY A 72 -0.06 -7.10 -12.01
N PRO A 73 0.32 -5.95 -11.42
CA PRO A 73 -0.33 -5.38 -10.23
C PRO A 73 -1.72 -4.79 -10.47
N VAL A 74 -2.12 -4.57 -11.72
CA VAL A 74 -3.37 -3.87 -12.07
C VAL A 74 -4.61 -4.65 -11.68
N GLY A 75 -4.59 -5.99 -11.79
CA GLY A 75 -5.71 -6.85 -11.41
C GLY A 75 -6.08 -6.71 -9.93
N PRO A 76 -5.13 -6.98 -9.01
CA PRO A 76 -5.34 -6.77 -7.58
C PRO A 76 -5.77 -5.36 -7.21
N LEU A 77 -5.24 -4.31 -7.86
CA LEU A 77 -5.65 -2.92 -7.59
C LEU A 77 -7.10 -2.63 -8.02
N LYS A 78 -7.57 -3.22 -9.12
CA LYS A 78 -8.98 -3.12 -9.52
C LYS A 78 -9.88 -3.88 -8.56
N HIS A 79 -9.43 -5.03 -8.07
CA HIS A 79 -10.15 -5.79 -7.06
C HIS A 79 -10.24 -5.00 -5.74
N LEU A 80 -9.14 -4.39 -5.30
CA LEU A 80 -9.08 -3.58 -4.08
C LEU A 80 -10.10 -2.43 -4.07
N SER A 81 -10.44 -1.91 -5.24
CA SER A 81 -11.46 -0.86 -5.36
C SER A 81 -12.87 -1.37 -5.08
N LYS A 82 -13.15 -2.66 -5.28
CA LYS A 82 -14.43 -3.30 -4.97
C LYS A 82 -14.52 -3.63 -3.48
N ASP A 83 -13.48 -4.25 -2.93
CA ASP A 83 -13.43 -4.64 -1.51
C ASP A 83 -13.44 -3.41 -0.59
N ALA A 84 -12.90 -2.28 -1.06
CA ALA A 84 -13.04 -1.01 -0.36
C ALA A 84 -14.51 -0.53 -0.27
N LEU A 85 -15.36 -0.88 -1.24
CA LEU A 85 -16.80 -0.60 -1.19
C LEU A 85 -17.54 -1.59 -0.29
N GLU A 86 -17.14 -2.86 -0.29
CA GLU A 86 -17.69 -3.92 0.57
C GLU A 86 -17.36 -3.61 2.04
N ALA A 87 -16.10 -3.31 2.36
CA ALA A 87 -15.69 -2.83 3.69
C ALA A 87 -16.38 -1.54 4.11
N ALA A 88 -16.70 -0.64 3.17
CA ALA A 88 -17.45 0.58 3.49
C ALA A 88 -18.93 0.32 3.78
N ALA A 89 -19.52 -0.73 3.19
CA ALA A 89 -20.89 -1.16 3.46
C ALA A 89 -20.99 -1.89 4.81
N GLU A 90 -19.99 -2.71 5.14
CA GLU A 90 -19.94 -3.51 6.37
C GLU A 90 -18.62 -3.29 7.13
N PRO A 91 -18.39 -2.11 7.73
CA PRO A 91 -17.11 -1.78 8.36
C PRO A 91 -16.76 -2.64 9.58
N GLY A 92 -17.75 -3.37 10.12
CA GLY A 92 -17.56 -4.35 11.19
C GLY A 92 -17.12 -5.73 10.71
N ASP A 93 -17.18 -6.02 9.41
CA ASP A 93 -16.69 -7.29 8.88
C ASP A 93 -15.18 -7.25 8.66
N LEU A 94 -14.45 -7.99 9.48
CA LEU A 94 -12.99 -8.06 9.41
C LEU A 94 -12.48 -8.76 8.15
N SER A 95 -13.26 -9.63 7.48
CA SER A 95 -12.83 -10.27 6.23
C SER A 95 -12.55 -9.25 5.15
N GLU A 96 -13.43 -8.27 4.97
CA GLU A 96 -13.27 -7.24 3.93
C GLU A 96 -12.01 -6.39 4.14
N TRP A 97 -11.65 -6.11 5.40
CA TRP A 97 -10.38 -5.46 5.72
C TRP A 97 -9.17 -6.35 5.41
N ALA A 98 -9.29 -7.66 5.64
CA ALA A 98 -8.24 -8.63 5.32
C ALA A 98 -8.04 -8.75 3.80
N ASP A 99 -9.12 -8.77 3.01
CA ASP A 99 -9.05 -8.83 1.55
C ASP A 99 -8.37 -7.58 0.97
N MET A 100 -8.72 -6.38 1.47
CA MET A 100 -7.99 -5.16 1.13
C MET A 100 -6.48 -5.28 1.41
N GLN A 101 -6.10 -5.88 2.54
CA GLN A 101 -4.70 -6.05 2.91
C GLN A 101 -3.97 -7.03 2.00
N PHE A 102 -4.61 -8.15 1.66
CA PHE A 102 -4.08 -9.16 0.74
C PHE A 102 -3.88 -8.62 -0.66
N LEU A 103 -4.87 -7.88 -1.19
CA LEU A 103 -4.79 -7.30 -2.52
C LEU A 103 -3.75 -6.20 -2.63
N LEU A 104 -3.59 -5.37 -1.59
CA LEU A 104 -2.53 -4.37 -1.55
C LEU A 104 -1.15 -5.02 -1.54
N TRP A 105 -0.94 -6.07 -0.74
CA TRP A 105 0.31 -6.82 -0.73
C TRP A 105 0.60 -7.50 -2.07
N ASP A 106 -0.43 -8.07 -2.71
CA ASP A 106 -0.30 -8.70 -4.02
C ASP A 106 0.09 -7.69 -5.11
N ALA A 107 -0.55 -6.53 -5.11
CA ALA A 107 -0.21 -5.44 -6.01
C ALA A 107 1.23 -4.96 -5.79
N GLN A 108 1.66 -4.76 -4.55
CA GLN A 108 3.01 -4.33 -4.22
C GLN A 108 4.07 -5.32 -4.70
N ARG A 109 3.92 -6.62 -4.38
CA ARG A 109 4.90 -7.63 -4.80
C ARG A 109 4.98 -7.75 -6.32
N ARG A 110 3.84 -7.69 -7.02
CA ARG A 110 3.77 -7.79 -8.49
C ARG A 110 4.32 -6.55 -9.18
N ALA A 111 4.34 -5.41 -8.49
CA ALA A 111 4.99 -4.18 -8.93
C ALA A 111 6.49 -4.13 -8.57
N GLY A 112 7.04 -5.13 -7.87
CA GLY A 112 8.41 -5.13 -7.40
C GLY A 112 8.69 -4.09 -6.30
N ILE A 113 7.66 -3.64 -5.58
CA ILE A 113 7.79 -2.64 -4.51
C ILE A 113 8.21 -3.34 -3.22
N SER A 114 9.35 -2.93 -2.66
CA SER A 114 9.84 -3.43 -1.37
C SER A 114 9.18 -2.71 -0.19
N ASP A 115 9.26 -3.33 0.99
CA ASP A 115 8.72 -2.76 2.22
C ASP A 115 9.44 -1.46 2.62
N GLU A 116 10.75 -1.38 2.38
CA GLU A 116 11.53 -0.17 2.60
C GLU A 116 11.06 0.95 1.67
N GLN A 117 10.82 0.64 0.39
CA GLN A 117 10.37 1.62 -0.60
C GLN A 117 8.99 2.18 -0.26
N ILE A 118 8.01 1.32 0.07
CA ILE A 118 6.68 1.80 0.43
C ILE A 118 6.69 2.55 1.77
N THR A 119 7.47 2.09 2.74
CA THR A 119 7.59 2.77 4.05
C THR A 119 8.19 4.17 3.87
N GLN A 120 9.26 4.29 3.09
CA GLN A 120 9.86 5.58 2.78
C GLN A 120 8.87 6.50 2.05
N ALA A 121 8.15 5.97 1.06
CA ALA A 121 7.12 6.72 0.34
C ALA A 121 5.97 7.17 1.27
N MET A 122 5.58 6.35 2.26
CA MET A 122 4.58 6.72 3.28
C MET A 122 5.08 7.85 4.18
N VAL A 123 6.34 7.79 4.64
CA VAL A 123 6.97 8.83 5.47
C VAL A 123 6.98 10.17 4.72
N GLU A 124 7.47 10.18 3.49
CA GLU A 124 7.52 11.38 2.64
C GLU A 124 6.12 11.91 2.34
N LYS A 125 5.20 11.01 2.00
CA LYS A 125 3.82 11.38 1.69
C LYS A 125 3.09 11.97 2.89
N LEU A 126 3.40 11.50 4.10
CA LEU A 126 2.83 12.03 5.34
C LEU A 126 3.26 13.48 5.59
N VAL A 127 4.53 13.81 5.35
CA VAL A 127 5.04 15.20 5.44
C VAL A 127 4.27 16.12 4.48
N ILE A 128 4.14 15.71 3.21
CA ILE A 128 3.39 16.47 2.20
C ILE A 128 1.92 16.62 2.61
N ASN A 129 1.29 15.58 3.14
CA ASN A 129 -0.12 15.63 3.51
C ASN A 129 -0.38 16.57 4.69
N LYS A 130 0.55 16.68 5.66
CA LYS A 130 0.46 17.60 6.80
C LYS A 130 0.58 19.08 6.40
N GLN A 131 1.23 19.37 5.27
CA GLN A 131 1.40 20.73 4.76
C GLN A 131 0.23 21.21 3.88
N ARG A 132 -0.74 20.34 3.57
CA ARG A 132 -1.87 20.67 2.71
C ARG A 132 -2.99 21.31 3.49
N GLU A 133 -3.76 22.13 2.79
CA GLU A 133 -5.05 22.59 3.25
C GLU A 133 -6.13 21.52 2.96
N TRP A 134 -7.01 21.33 3.93
CA TRP A 134 -8.08 20.35 3.88
C TRP A 134 -9.41 21.02 4.20
N PRO A 135 -10.49 20.68 3.48
CA PRO A 135 -11.82 21.19 3.82
C PRO A 135 -12.32 20.57 5.14
N GLU A 136 -13.38 21.16 5.67
CA GLU A 136 -14.04 20.69 6.89
C GLU A 136 -14.40 19.20 6.86
N PRO A 137 -14.13 18.45 7.95
CA PRO A 137 -15.14 17.66 8.63
C PRO A 137 -16.35 17.07 7.91
N LYS A 138 -16.31 15.99 7.09
CA LYS A 138 -17.57 15.31 6.67
C LYS A 138 -17.50 13.80 6.82
N ASP A 139 -18.33 13.28 7.72
CA ASP A 139 -18.46 11.85 7.95
C ASP A 139 -19.01 11.12 6.72
N GLY A 140 -18.52 9.90 6.50
CA GLY A 140 -18.90 9.05 5.35
C GLY A 140 -18.52 9.59 3.96
N LYS A 141 -17.75 10.68 3.84
CA LYS A 141 -17.38 11.26 2.53
C LYS A 141 -15.86 11.33 2.34
N PRO A 142 -15.35 11.01 1.13
CA PRO A 142 -13.93 11.17 0.83
C PRO A 142 -13.54 12.64 0.90
N ARG A 143 -12.40 12.92 1.52
CA ARG A 143 -11.83 14.27 1.62
C ARG A 143 -10.68 14.44 0.66
N LEU A 144 -10.77 15.45 -0.19
CA LEU A 144 -9.69 15.84 -1.10
C LEU A 144 -9.03 17.11 -0.57
N HIS A 145 -7.71 17.19 -0.67
CA HIS A 145 -6.95 18.40 -0.37
C HIS A 145 -7.38 19.55 -1.29
N ILE A 146 -7.38 20.76 -0.74
CA ILE A 146 -7.61 21.98 -1.51
C ILE A 146 -6.38 22.17 -2.40
N LYS A 147 -6.60 22.39 -3.69
CA LYS A 147 -5.54 22.75 -4.63
C LYS A 147 -5.49 24.27 -4.68
N GLU A 148 -4.30 24.86 -4.58
CA GLU A 148 -4.11 26.27 -4.92
C GLU A 148 -4.69 26.53 -6.32
N SER A 149 -5.38 27.66 -6.47
CA SER A 149 -6.12 28.07 -7.67
C SER A 149 -5.27 28.18 -8.94
N ASP A 150 -3.95 28.05 -8.86
CA ASP A 150 -3.02 28.13 -10.00
C ASP A 150 -2.75 26.78 -10.71
N ASN A 151 -3.63 25.79 -10.53
CA ASN A 151 -3.60 24.56 -11.34
C ASN A 151 -4.98 24.08 -11.80
N SER A 152 -5.97 24.97 -11.81
CA SER A 152 -7.15 24.76 -12.65
C SER A 152 -6.76 24.98 -14.11
N LEU A 153 -7.07 23.99 -14.96
CA LEU A 153 -7.22 24.24 -16.39
C LEU A 153 -8.28 25.33 -16.54
N VAL A 154 -7.83 26.56 -16.82
CA VAL A 154 -8.69 27.54 -17.48
C VAL A 154 -8.83 27.04 -18.91
N THR A 155 -9.99 26.52 -19.24
CA THR A 155 -10.42 26.46 -20.64
C THR A 155 -11.73 27.24 -20.75
N PRO A 156 -11.84 28.17 -21.72
CA PRO A 156 -13.08 28.88 -21.97
C PRO A 156 -14.16 27.87 -22.36
N GLU A 157 -15.32 27.99 -21.72
CA GLU A 157 -16.65 27.58 -22.18
C GLU A 157 -16.84 26.14 -22.75
N GLY A 158 -17.57 25.31 -21.99
CA GLY A 158 -18.48 24.30 -22.58
C GLY A 158 -18.06 22.83 -22.53
N THR A 159 -18.77 22.04 -21.69
CA THR A 159 -19.06 20.58 -21.85
C THR A 159 -17.93 19.54 -21.90
N ALA A 160 -16.68 19.86 -21.55
CA ALA A 160 -15.62 18.87 -21.44
C ALA A 160 -15.59 18.19 -20.05
N CYS A 161 -15.58 16.84 -20.00
CA CYS A 161 -15.48 16.09 -18.72
C CYS A 161 -14.25 16.53 -17.90
N LYS A 162 -14.45 16.84 -16.61
CA LYS A 162 -13.42 17.40 -15.73
C LYS A 162 -12.15 16.55 -15.55
N TYR A 163 -12.20 15.26 -15.90
CA TYR A 163 -11.06 14.35 -15.80
C TYR A 163 -10.35 14.13 -17.13
N CYS A 164 -11.08 13.98 -18.24
CA CYS A 164 -10.50 13.64 -19.55
C CYS A 164 -10.55 14.79 -20.58
N GLY A 165 -11.17 15.93 -20.25
CA GLY A 165 -11.42 17.00 -21.22
C GLY A 165 -12.35 16.59 -22.37
N GLY A 166 -13.15 15.52 -22.19
CA GLY A 166 -14.02 14.98 -23.25
C GLY A 166 -13.36 13.95 -24.17
N THR A 167 -12.10 13.58 -23.94
CA THR A 167 -11.35 12.65 -24.81
C THR A 167 -11.61 11.17 -24.53
N GLY A 168 -12.33 10.84 -23.46
CA GLY A 168 -12.51 9.45 -23.01
C GLY A 168 -11.30 8.84 -22.30
N TYR A 169 -10.16 9.54 -22.26
CA TYR A 169 -8.94 9.09 -21.59
C TYR A 169 -8.30 10.21 -20.75
N PHE A 170 -7.58 9.86 -19.69
CA PHE A 170 -6.88 10.83 -18.85
C PHE A 170 -5.47 10.36 -18.51
N ARG A 171 -4.56 11.32 -18.29
CA ARG A 171 -3.17 11.07 -17.94
C ARG A 171 -2.84 11.79 -16.64
N TRP A 172 -2.30 11.07 -15.66
CA TRP A 172 -1.76 11.71 -14.45
C TRP A 172 -0.52 12.51 -14.80
N LYS A 173 -0.33 13.71 -14.22
CA LYS A 173 0.82 14.60 -14.50
C LYS A 173 2.20 13.90 -14.43
N LYS A 174 2.33 12.82 -13.65
CA LYS A 174 3.58 12.06 -13.47
C LYS A 174 3.60 10.67 -14.13
N SER A 175 2.55 10.28 -14.87
CA SER A 175 2.50 8.99 -15.55
C SER A 175 2.77 9.16 -17.04
N ALA A 176 3.48 8.21 -17.66
CA ALA A 176 3.57 8.13 -19.12
C ALA A 176 2.32 7.52 -19.76
N ASN A 177 1.50 6.82 -18.97
CA ASN A 177 0.38 6.03 -19.45
C ASN A 177 -0.93 6.82 -19.42
N THR A 178 -1.74 6.60 -20.45
CA THR A 178 -3.10 7.14 -20.56
C THR A 178 -4.09 6.07 -20.08
N PHE A 179 -5.07 6.46 -19.27
CA PHE A 179 -6.06 5.57 -18.68
C PHE A 179 -7.47 5.92 -19.17
N PRO A 180 -8.38 4.94 -19.33
CA PRO A 180 -9.76 5.21 -19.70
C PRO A 180 -10.46 6.05 -18.62
N CYS A 181 -11.33 6.96 -19.04
CA CYS A 181 -12.02 7.88 -18.15
C CYS A 181 -12.96 7.11 -17.19
N PRO A 182 -12.91 7.37 -15.87
CA PRO A 182 -13.77 6.67 -14.90
C PRO A 182 -15.22 7.22 -14.86
N CYS A 183 -15.54 8.24 -15.65
CA CYS A 183 -16.88 8.82 -15.68
C CYS A 183 -17.84 7.98 -16.52
N MET A 184 -18.93 7.55 -15.90
CA MET A 184 -20.08 6.93 -16.59
C MET A 184 -20.58 7.90 -17.69
N GLY A 185 -20.47 7.48 -18.96
CA GLY A 185 -20.88 8.27 -20.13
C GLY A 185 -19.74 8.83 -21.00
N CYS A 186 -18.47 8.70 -20.60
CA CYS A 186 -17.30 9.12 -21.39
C CYS A 186 -16.72 7.99 -22.27
N ASN A 187 -17.57 7.18 -22.89
CA ASN A 187 -17.17 6.10 -23.80
C ASN A 187 -17.21 6.60 -25.25
N LEU A 188 -16.13 7.19 -25.76
CA LEU A 188 -15.93 7.31 -27.21
C LEU A 188 -15.15 6.07 -27.71
N PRO A 189 -15.50 5.50 -28.88
CA PRO A 189 -14.83 4.33 -29.40
C PRO A 189 -13.44 4.70 -29.95
N ALA A 190 -12.42 4.00 -29.44
CA ALA A 190 -11.03 3.88 -29.90
C ALA A 190 -10.21 5.18 -30.07
N ALA A 191 -9.09 5.27 -29.35
CA ALA A 191 -8.04 6.25 -29.60
C ALA A 191 -7.59 6.22 -31.08
N PRO A 192 -7.40 7.36 -31.76
CA PRO A 192 -6.80 7.36 -33.09
C PRO A 192 -5.37 6.83 -33.00
N GLN A 193 -5.07 5.81 -33.81
CA GLN A 193 -3.72 5.30 -33.95
C GLN A 193 -2.81 6.43 -34.49
N GLN A 194 -1.62 6.58 -33.91
CA GLN A 194 -0.61 7.50 -34.43
C GLN A 194 -0.28 7.09 -35.87
N GLU A 195 -0.57 7.96 -36.84
CA GLU A 195 0.00 7.86 -38.18
C GLU A 195 1.50 8.10 -38.07
N ASN A 196 2.28 7.09 -38.44
CA ASN A 196 3.72 7.22 -38.62
C ASN A 196 3.97 8.12 -39.85
N VAL A 197 4.69 9.21 -39.66
CA VAL A 197 5.48 9.89 -40.69
C VAL A 197 6.94 9.80 -40.29
#